data_AF-A0A5K0X9Y0-F1
#
_entry.id   AF-A0A5K0X9Y0-F1
#
_cell.length_a   1.000
_cell.length_b   1.000
_cell.length_c   1.000
_cell.angle_alpha   90.00
_cell.angle_beta   90.00
_cell.angle_gamma   90.00
#
_symmetry.space_group_name_H-M   'P 1'
#
loop_
_entity.id
_entity.type
_entity.pdbx_description
1 polymer ?
#
loop_
_entity_poly.entity_id
_entity_poly.type
_entity_poly.pdbx_seq_one_letter_code
_entity_poly.pdbx_strand_id
1 'polypeptide(L)' 'VGDGDTDHYCWQRPEDMTSSRFAYRIDANHPGSDLAGETAAAMAAASLVFRHSDPHYANELLIHAKQ' A
#
# COMPACT_ATOMS: atom_id res chain seq x y z
N VAL A 1 -2.46 1.47 -8.34
CA VAL A 1 -2.86 2.89 -8.30
C VAL A 1 -3.33 3.27 -9.69
N GLY A 2 -4.52 3.85 -9.78
CA GLY A 2 -5.20 4.14 -11.03
C GLY A 2 -6.70 4.17 -10.80
N ASP A 3 -7.43 4.68 -11.77
CA ASP A 3 -8.89 4.63 -11.81
C ASP A 3 -9.34 3.32 -12.46
N GLY A 4 -10.31 2.63 -11.84
CA GLY A 4 -10.71 1.29 -12.26
C GLY A 4 -11.33 1.25 -13.66
N ASP A 5 -12.11 2.26 -14.02
CA ASP A 5 -12.75 2.30 -15.34
C ASP A 5 -11.69 2.46 -16.43
N THR A 6 -10.86 3.49 -16.34
CA THR A 6 -9.83 3.78 -17.35
C THR A 6 -8.76 2.69 -17.46
N ASP A 7 -8.40 2.03 -16.37
CA ASP A 7 -7.47 0.90 -16.36
C ASP A 7 -8.10 -0.32 -17.04
N HIS A 8 -9.36 -0.67 -16.72
CA HIS A 8 -10.02 -1.85 -17.28
C HIS A 8 -10.41 -1.71 -18.76
N TYR A 9 -10.62 -0.49 -19.27
CA TYR A 9 -10.81 -0.24 -20.71
C TYR A 9 -9.50 -0.37 -21.52
N CYS A 10 -8.34 -0.37 -20.85
CA CYS A 10 -7.04 -0.41 -21.51
C CYS A 10 -6.56 -1.87 -21.70
N TRP A 11 -6.70 -2.41 -22.91
CA TRP A 11 -6.11 -3.71 -23.26
C TRP A 11 -4.73 -3.54 -23.90
N GLN A 12 -3.74 -3.24 -23.06
CA GLN A 12 -2.34 -3.08 -23.45
C GLN A 12 -1.45 -3.80 -22.44
N ARG A 13 -0.18 -4.04 -22.80
CA ARG A 13 0.80 -4.44 -21.79
C ARG A 13 1.01 -3.28 -20.82
N PRO A 14 1.24 -3.53 -19.52
CA PRO A 14 1.35 -2.46 -18.53
C PRO A 14 2.47 -1.45 -18.86
N GLU A 15 3.57 -1.88 -19.50
CA GLU A 15 4.65 -1.01 -19.95
C GLU A 15 4.27 -0.08 -21.12
N ASP A 16 3.20 -0.39 -21.85
CA ASP A 16 2.72 0.40 -22.99
C ASP A 16 1.53 1.30 -22.62
N MET A 17 1.01 1.21 -21.39
CA MET A 17 -0.15 1.99 -20.94
C MET A 17 0.18 3.48 -20.83
N THR A 18 -0.64 4.32 -21.45
CA THR A 18 -0.56 5.78 -21.35
C THR A 18 -1.75 6.41 -20.62
N SER A 19 -2.66 5.59 -20.07
CA SER A 19 -3.80 6.06 -19.29
C SER A 19 -3.34 6.70 -17.96
N SER A 20 -4.16 7.61 -17.42
CA SER A 20 -3.88 8.24 -16.14
C SER A 20 -3.87 7.22 -15.01
N ARG A 21 -2.83 7.24 -14.16
CA ARG A 21 -2.72 6.40 -12.96
C ARG A 21 -2.90 7.24 -11.69
N PHE A 22 -3.96 8.03 -11.65
CA PHE A 22 -4.24 8.95 -10.55
C PHE A 22 -4.27 8.23 -9.19
N ALA A 23 -3.72 8.89 -8.17
CA ALA A 23 -3.61 8.34 -6.82
C ALA A 23 -4.68 8.90 -5.90
N TYR A 24 -5.39 8.00 -5.22
CA TYR A 24 -6.30 8.33 -4.13
C TYR A 24 -5.61 8.04 -2.78
N ARG A 25 -6.03 8.74 -1.73
CA ARG A 25 -5.55 8.53 -0.36
C ARG A 25 -6.69 8.63 0.63
N ILE A 26 -6.50 8.00 1.77
CA ILE A 26 -7.26 8.25 3.00
C ILE A 26 -6.49 9.23 3.88
N ASP A 27 -7.20 10.00 4.69
CA ASP A 27 -6.64 10.89 5.71
C ASP A 27 -7.63 11.07 6.86
N ALA A 28 -7.30 11.91 7.84
CA ALA A 28 -8.18 12.13 9.00
C ALA A 28 -9.57 12.68 8.62
N ASN A 29 -9.70 13.40 7.50
CA ASN A 29 -10.98 13.92 7.03
C ASN A 29 -11.71 12.94 6.09
N HIS A 30 -10.97 12.00 5.48
CA HIS A 30 -11.47 10.93 4.61
C HIS A 30 -10.98 9.57 5.13
N PRO A 31 -11.56 9.06 6.24
CA PRO A 31 -11.04 7.89 6.93
C PRO A 31 -11.26 6.59 6.14
N GLY A 32 -10.46 5.57 6.43
CA GLY A 32 -10.57 4.22 5.87
C GLY A 32 -9.94 3.19 6.79
N SER A 33 -10.64 2.85 7.89
CA SER A 33 -10.10 2.03 8.98
C SER A 33 -9.79 0.59 8.57
N ASP A 34 -10.55 0.03 7.64
CA ASP A 34 -10.32 -1.27 7.03
C ASP A 34 -9.01 -1.27 6.22
N LEU A 35 -8.86 -0.32 5.29
CA LEU A 35 -7.67 -0.18 4.47
C LEU A 35 -6.41 0.10 5.31
N ALA A 36 -6.50 1.05 6.25
CA ALA A 36 -5.40 1.38 7.14
C ALA A 36 -5.06 0.19 8.06
N GLY A 37 -6.07 -0.47 8.61
CA GLY A 37 -5.92 -1.61 9.51
C GLY A 37 -5.26 -2.82 8.85
N GLU A 38 -5.68 -3.19 7.65
CA GLU A 38 -5.09 -4.31 6.92
C GLU A 38 -3.63 -4.01 6.53
N THR A 39 -3.35 -2.77 6.12
CA THR A 39 -1.98 -2.33 5.81
C THR A 39 -1.09 -2.36 7.05
N ALA A 40 -1.59 -1.90 8.19
CA ALA A 40 -0.89 -1.97 9.47
C ALA A 40 -0.65 -3.43 9.91
N ALA A 41 -1.63 -4.32 9.73
CA ALA A 41 -1.49 -5.74 10.02
C ALA A 41 -0.41 -6.40 9.15
N ALA A 42 -0.37 -6.09 7.85
CA ALA A 42 0.66 -6.57 6.93
C ALA A 42 2.06 -6.10 7.34
N MET A 43 2.22 -4.83 7.70
CA MET A 43 3.51 -4.28 8.18
C MET A 43 3.94 -4.91 9.50
N ALA A 44 3.00 -5.08 10.45
CA ALA A 44 3.30 -5.74 11.72
C ALA A 44 3.74 -7.20 11.51
N ALA A 45 3.05 -7.96 10.65
CA ALA A 45 3.42 -9.33 10.32
C ALA A 45 4.80 -9.39 9.63
N ALA A 46 5.06 -8.51 8.66
CA ALA A 46 6.36 -8.41 8.01
C ALA A 46 7.48 -8.04 9.00
N SER A 47 7.21 -7.19 10.00
CA SER A 47 8.19 -6.85 11.05
C SER A 47 8.65 -8.06 11.88
N LEU A 48 7.82 -9.10 11.99
CA LEU A 48 8.20 -10.36 12.63
C LEU A 48 9.08 -11.21 11.71
N VAL A 49 8.73 -11.29 10.42
CA VAL A 49 9.51 -12.02 9.41
C VAL A 49 10.94 -11.47 9.29
N PHE A 50 11.09 -10.15 9.22
CA PHE A 50 12.40 -9.51 9.04
C PHE A 50 13.22 -9.35 10.33
N ARG A 51 12.67 -9.71 11.51
CA ARG A 51 13.26 -9.38 12.82
C ARG A 51 14.72 -9.78 12.98
N HIS A 52 15.14 -10.88 12.36
CA HIS A 52 16.50 -11.42 12.49
C HIS A 52 17.39 -11.13 11.27
N SER A 53 16.85 -11.14 10.06
CA SER A 53 17.61 -10.91 8.83
C SER A 53 17.88 -9.43 8.59
N ASP A 54 16.94 -8.56 8.97
CA ASP A 54 17.05 -7.12 8.86
C ASP A 54 16.30 -6.42 10.03
N PRO A 55 16.94 -6.33 11.21
CA PRO A 55 16.32 -5.71 12.37
C PRO A 55 15.99 -4.23 12.18
N HIS A 56 16.73 -3.51 11.32
CA HIS A 56 16.46 -2.11 11.03
C HIS A 56 15.14 -1.97 10.30
N TYR A 57 14.98 -2.68 9.19
CA TYR A 57 13.76 -2.67 8.40
C TYR A 57 12.55 -3.20 9.19
N ALA A 58 12.76 -4.23 10.00
CA ALA A 58 11.73 -4.72 10.92
C ALA A 58 11.23 -3.63 11.89
N ASN A 59 12.10 -2.75 12.38
CA ASN A 59 11.70 -1.65 13.24
C ASN A 59 10.94 -0.57 12.47
N GLU A 60 11.37 -0.24 11.25
CA GLU A 60 10.66 0.72 10.39
C GLU A 60 9.22 0.25 10.09
N LEU A 61 9.04 -1.02 9.73
CA LEU A 61 7.72 -1.61 9.50
C LEU A 61 6.83 -1.54 10.76
N LEU A 62 7.38 -1.85 11.93
CA LEU A 62 6.63 -1.80 13.17
C LEU A 62 6.26 -0.38 13.59
N ILE A 63 7.08 0.62 13.24
CA ILE A 63 6.75 2.04 13.45
C ILE A 63 5.53 2.42 12.61
N HIS A 64 5.54 2.10 11.31
CA HIS A 64 4.42 2.43 10.42
C HIS A 64 3.13 1.68 10.76
N ALA A 65 3.22 0.45 11.28
CA ALA A 65 2.04 -0.29 11.74
C ALA A 65 1.30 0.36 12.93
N LYS A 66 1.93 1.29 13.65
CA LYS A 66 1.35 1.93 14.86
C LYS A 66 0.82 3.34 14.63
N GLN A 67 1.20 3.98 13.52
CA GLN A 67 0.84 5.36 13.18
C GLN A 67 -0.57 5.41 12.61
#